data_AF-A0A966PIE9-F1
#
_entry.id   AF-A0A966PIE9-F1
#
_cell.length_a   1.000
_cell.length_b   1.000
_cell.length_c   1.000
_cell.angle_alpha   90.00
_cell.angle_beta   90.00
_cell.angle_gamma   90.00
#
_symmetry.space_group_name_H-M   'P 1'
#
loop_
_entity.id
_entity.type
_entity.pdbx_description
1 polymer ?
#
loop_
_entity_poly.entity_id
_entity_poly.type
_entity_poly.pdbx_seq_one_letter_code
_entity_poly.pdbx_strand_id
1 'polypeptide(L)'
;MAKKDSDAKVTGAKNSGAKVLTSLPVGERVGIAFSGGLDTSAAVAWMRERGAMPYAYTADIGQPDETDLESIPQRAKTYGAVEAKLVDC
;
A
#
# COMPACT_ATOMS: atom_id res chain seq x y z
N MET A 1 -47.03 -6.70 -2.37
CA MET A 1 -45.85 -7.58 -2.36
C MET A 1 -44.66 -6.73 -2.83
N ALA A 2 -43.88 -6.21 -1.89
CA ALA A 2 -42.75 -5.34 -2.18
C ALA A 2 -41.54 -6.17 -2.59
N LYS A 3 -40.86 -5.79 -3.67
CA LYS A 3 -39.43 -6.06 -3.86
C LYS A 3 -38.75 -4.74 -4.17
N LYS A 4 -37.76 -4.47 -3.32
CA LYS A 4 -37.00 -3.23 -3.15
C LYS A 4 -35.66 -3.51 -3.81
N ASP A 5 -35.44 -2.97 -5.01
CA ASP A 5 -34.11 -2.97 -5.60
C ASP A 5 -33.40 -1.71 -5.10
N SER A 6 -32.51 -1.96 -4.15
CA SER A 6 -31.75 -0.96 -3.41
C SER A 6 -30.67 -0.34 -4.28
N ASP A 7 -30.70 1.00 -4.33
CA ASP A 7 -29.68 1.88 -4.87
C ASP A 7 -28.27 1.47 -4.42
N ALA A 8 -27.41 1.12 -5.39
CA ALA A 8 -25.97 1.06 -5.18
C ALA A 8 -25.43 2.50 -5.04
N LYS A 9 -25.49 3.01 -3.82
CA LYS A 9 -24.92 4.30 -3.44
C LYS A 9 -23.40 4.15 -3.45
N VAL A 10 -22.74 4.61 -4.51
CA VAL A 10 -21.29 4.86 -4.50
C VAL A 10 -21.01 5.99 -3.51
N THR A 11 -20.76 5.63 -2.26
CA THR A 11 -20.49 6.57 -1.18
C THR A 11 -18.99 6.84 -1.06
N GLY A 12 -18.58 8.06 -1.39
CA GLY A 12 -17.76 8.84 -0.47
C GLY A 12 -16.33 9.18 -0.89
N ALA A 13 -16.15 10.07 -1.87
CA ALA A 13 -15.03 11.00 -1.79
C ALA A 13 -15.40 12.12 -0.82
N LYS A 14 -15.23 11.89 0.50
CA LYS A 14 -15.29 12.97 1.49
C LYS A 14 -13.92 13.64 1.55
N ASN A 15 -13.82 14.85 1.01
CA ASN A 15 -12.64 15.69 1.15
C ASN A 15 -12.67 16.36 2.54
N SER A 16 -11.70 16.08 3.40
CA SER A 16 -11.64 16.67 4.75
C SER A 16 -10.21 16.72 5.30
N GLY A 17 -9.54 17.87 5.16
CA GLY A 17 -8.33 18.26 5.91
C GLY A 17 -7.12 17.30 5.84
N ALA A 18 -6.01 17.69 6.46
CA ALA A 18 -4.89 16.79 6.69
C ALA A 18 -5.32 15.74 7.73
N LYS A 19 -5.90 14.63 7.25
CA LYS A 19 -6.38 13.54 8.09
C LYS A 19 -5.22 12.58 8.35
N VAL A 20 -4.55 12.75 9.50
CA VAL A 20 -3.60 11.74 10.00
C VAL A 20 -4.40 10.58 10.58
N LEU A 21 -4.24 9.39 10.01
CA LEU A 21 -4.84 8.18 10.54
C LEU A 21 -3.98 7.68 11.70
N THR A 22 -4.59 7.51 12.88
CA THR A 22 -3.90 7.02 14.09
C THR A 22 -4.10 5.52 14.33
N SER A 23 -4.86 4.86 13.47
CA SER A 23 -5.07 3.41 13.45
C SER A 23 -4.89 2.87 12.04
N LEU A 24 -4.54 1.58 11.95
CA LEU A 24 -4.39 0.91 10.66
C LEU A 24 -5.75 0.80 9.96
N PRO A 25 -5.90 1.27 8.70
CA PRO A 25 -7.14 1.14 7.96
C PRO A 25 -7.30 -0.28 7.39
N VAL A 26 -7.89 -1.17 8.18
CA VAL A 26 -8.13 -2.58 7.84
C VAL A 26 -9.08 -2.69 6.64
N GLY A 27 -8.73 -3.53 5.67
CA GLY A 27 -9.48 -3.71 4.42
C GLY A 27 -9.27 -2.61 3.39
N GLU A 28 -8.48 -1.57 3.69
CA GLU A 28 -8.19 -0.48 2.77
C GLU A 28 -6.81 -0.60 2.12
N ARG A 29 -6.65 0.06 0.98
CA ARG A 29 -5.38 0.16 0.26
C ARG A 29 -4.46 1.18 0.94
N VAL A 30 -3.26 0.75 1.29
CA VAL A 30 -2.23 1.61 1.91
C VAL A 30 -1.01 1.65 1.01
N GLY A 31 -0.70 2.82 0.45
CA GLY A 31 0.53 3.03 -0.30
C GLY A 31 1.73 3.16 0.64
N ILE A 32 2.83 2.47 0.32
CA ILE A 32 4.08 2.53 1.08
C ILE A 32 5.20 2.91 0.11
N ALA A 33 5.95 3.96 0.45
CA ALA A 33 7.28 4.20 -0.14
C ALA A 33 8.22 3.12 0.38
N PHE A 34 8.53 2.15 -0.46
CA PHE A 34 9.18 0.91 -0.08
C PHE A 34 10.64 0.91 -0.55
N SER A 35 11.56 1.13 0.39
CA SER A 35 12.99 1.13 0.14
C SER A 35 13.64 -0.25 0.15
N GLY A 36 12.93 -1.30 0.59
CA GLY A 36 13.55 -2.60 0.85
C GLY A 36 14.42 -2.64 2.11
N GLY A 37 14.49 -1.57 2.90
CA GLY A 37 15.11 -1.62 4.23
C GLY A 37 14.33 -2.46 5.24
N LEU A 38 14.90 -2.68 6.41
CA LEU A 38 14.26 -3.43 7.52
C LEU A 38 12.90 -2.83 7.87
N ASP A 39 12.84 -1.51 8.07
CA ASP A 39 11.65 -0.82 8.57
C ASP A 39 10.46 -0.96 7.61
N THR A 40 10.68 -0.71 6.32
CA THR A 40 9.64 -0.79 5.30
C THR A 40 9.23 -2.24 5.02
N SER A 41 10.17 -3.20 5.11
CA SER A 41 9.88 -4.64 5.01
C SER A 41 9.00 -5.13 6.15
N ALA A 42 9.35 -4.79 7.39
CA ALA A 42 8.57 -5.14 8.57
C ALA A 42 7.18 -4.48 8.54
N ALA A 43 7.09 -3.22 8.09
CA ALA A 43 5.82 -2.51 7.95
C ALA A 43 4.87 -3.20 6.96
N VAL A 44 5.34 -3.62 5.78
CA VAL A 44 4.52 -4.36 4.79
C VAL A 44 3.96 -5.64 5.40
N ALA A 45 4.82 -6.46 6.01
CA ALA A 45 4.41 -7.72 6.64
C ALA A 45 3.37 -7.47 7.75
N TRP A 46 3.64 -6.51 8.64
CA TRP A 46 2.77 -6.16 9.75
C TRP A 46 1.39 -5.64 9.29
N MET A 47 1.36 -4.80 8.25
CA MET A 47 0.10 -4.30 7.68
C MET A 47 -0.72 -5.43 7.07
N ARG A 48 -0.07 -6.34 6.34
CA ARG A 48 -0.72 -7.50 5.73
C ARG A 48 -1.31 -8.44 6.79
N GLU A 49 -0.53 -8.79 7.82
CA GLU A 49 -0.96 -9.66 8.92
C GLU A 49 -2.18 -9.09 9.67
N ARG A 50 -2.31 -7.76 9.73
CA ARG A 50 -3.39 -7.06 10.41
C ARG A 50 -4.57 -6.68 9.52
N GLY A 51 -4.58 -7.17 8.27
CA GLY A 51 -5.72 -7.08 7.38
C GLY A 51 -5.81 -5.80 6.54
N ALA A 52 -4.77 -4.95 6.53
CA ALA A 52 -4.67 -3.90 5.52
C ALA A 52 -4.19 -4.47 4.18
N MET A 53 -4.30 -3.66 3.12
CA MET A 53 -3.87 -4.02 1.76
C MET A 53 -2.68 -3.14 1.34
N PRO A 54 -1.43 -3.51 1.70
CA PRO A 54 -0.26 -2.70 1.34
C PRO A 54 0.04 -2.75 -0.16
N TYR A 55 0.35 -1.61 -0.75
CA TYR A 55 0.86 -1.44 -2.12
C TYR A 55 2.23 -0.77 -2.03
N ALA A 56 3.27 -1.46 -2.50
CA ALA A 56 4.65 -1.00 -2.38
C ALA A 56 5.09 -0.23 -3.64
N TYR A 57 5.73 0.90 -3.45
CA TYR A 57 6.31 1.71 -4.51
C TYR A 57 7.76 2.00 -4.17
N THR A 58 8.67 1.47 -4.98
CA THR A 58 10.10 1.76 -4.91
C THR A 58 10.39 2.84 -5.94
N ALA A 59 11.06 3.91 -5.53
CA ALA A 59 11.48 4.97 -6.44
C ALA A 59 12.91 4.67 -6.90
N ASP A 60 13.13 4.66 -8.21
CA ASP A 60 14.47 4.76 -8.78
C ASP A 60 14.85 6.24 -8.82
N ILE A 61 15.82 6.59 -7.98
CA ILE A 61 16.37 7.95 -7.89
C ILE A 61 17.87 7.95 -8.17
N GLY A 62 18.40 6.87 -8.76
CA GLY A 62 19.82 6.70 -9.04
C GLY A 62 20.69 6.63 -7.77
N GLN A 63 20.24 5.93 -6.72
CA GLN A 63 21.06 5.76 -5.51
C GLN A 63 22.37 5.02 -5.84
N PRO A 64 23.55 5.58 -5.52
CA PRO A 64 24.83 5.00 -5.93
C PRO A 64 25.18 3.69 -5.19
N ASP A 65 24.53 3.44 -4.05
CA ASP A 65 24.76 2.29 -3.16
C ASP A 65 23.74 1.16 -3.35
N GLU A 66 22.69 1.37 -4.16
CA GLU A 66 21.69 0.35 -4.45
C GLU A 66 22.01 -0.33 -5.80
N THR A 67 22.41 -1.60 -5.73
CA THR A 67 22.91 -2.34 -6.90
C THR A 67 21.88 -3.29 -7.50
N ASP A 68 20.76 -3.54 -6.82
CA ASP A 68 19.73 -4.49 -7.24
C ASP A 68 18.32 -3.94 -6.97
N LEU A 69 18.06 -2.75 -7.49
CA LEU A 69 16.79 -2.04 -7.32
C LEU A 69 15.60 -2.83 -7.89
N GLU A 70 15.81 -3.58 -8.97
CA GLU A 70 14.80 -4.41 -9.65
C GLU A 70 14.29 -5.57 -8.78
N SER A 71 15.06 -6.04 -7.80
CA SER A 71 14.61 -7.11 -6.90
C SER A 71 13.72 -6.59 -5.76
N ILE A 72 13.76 -5.29 -5.45
CA ILE A 72 13.04 -4.70 -4.32
C ILE A 72 11.52 -4.90 -4.43
N PRO A 73 10.85 -4.66 -5.58
CA PRO A 73 9.42 -4.93 -5.72
C PRO A 73 9.07 -6.41 -5.48
N GLN A 74 9.92 -7.33 -5.91
CA GLN A 74 9.69 -8.76 -5.72
C GLN A 74 9.77 -9.14 -4.23
N ARG A 75 10.72 -8.56 -3.49
CA ARG A 75 10.81 -8.73 -2.03
C ARG A 75 9.57 -8.20 -1.32
N ALA A 76 9.04 -7.04 -1.73
CA ALA A 76 7.80 -6.49 -1.16
C ALA A 76 6.61 -7.45 -1.30
N LYS A 77 6.48 -8.11 -2.47
CA LYS A 77 5.46 -9.12 -2.72
C LYS A 77 5.62 -10.32 -1.79
N THR A 78 6.86 -10.79 -1.55
CA THR A 78 7.15 -11.86 -0.59
C THR A 78 6.68 -11.51 0.83
N TYR A 79 6.78 -10.23 1.23
CA TYR A 79 6.29 -9.76 2.54
C TYR A 79 4.78 -9.50 2.59
N GLY A 80 4.06 -9.67 1.48
CA GLY A 80 2.60 -9.58 1.45
C GLY A 80 2.04 -8.28 0.88
N ALA A 81 2.84 -7.49 0.16
CA ALA A 81 2.31 -6.43 -0.70
C ALA A 81 1.33 -7.01 -1.72
N VAL A 82 0.18 -6.35 -1.88
CA VAL A 82 -0.83 -6.72 -2.89
C VAL A 82 -0.29 -6.50 -4.29
N GLU A 83 0.37 -5.35 -4.49
CA GLU A 83 1.16 -5.06 -5.69
C GLU A 83 2.43 -4.32 -5.27
N ALA A 84 3.45 -4.43 -6.12
CA ALA A 84 4.71 -3.72 -5.95
C ALA A 84 5.22 -3.22 -7.31
N LYS A 85 5.68 -1.98 -7.36
CA LYS A 85 6.18 -1.35 -8.58
C LYS A 85 7.49 -0.61 -8.31
N LEU A 86 8.41 -0.71 -9.27
CA LEU A 86 9.50 0.22 -9.43
C LEU A 86 8.99 1.43 -10.23
N VAL A 87 9.35 2.64 -9.79
CA VAL A 87 8.93 3.91 -10.40
C VAL A 87 10.18 4.71 -10.74
N ASP A 88 10.42 4.91 -12.03
CA ASP A 88 11.47 5.80 -12.56
C ASP A 88 11.13 7.26 -12.21
N CYS A 89 12.08 7.98 -11.58
CA CYS A 89 11.89 9.33 -11.03
C CYS A 89 13.08 10.25 -11.34
#